data_AF-A0A2G4U5Q0-F1
#
_entry.id   AF-A0A2G4U5Q0-F1
#
_cell.length_a   1.000
_cell.length_b   1.000
_cell.length_c   1.000
_cell.angle_alpha   90.00
_cell.angle_beta   90.00
_cell.angle_gamma   90.00
#
_symmetry.space_group_name_H-M   'P 1'
#
loop_
_entity.id
_entity.type
_entity.pdbx_description
1 polymer ?
#
loop_
_entity_poly.entity_id
_entity_poly.type
_entity_poly.pdbx_seq_one_letter_code
_entity_poly.pdbx_strand_id
1 'polypeptide(L)' 'MEWKLMTGTENDFIRAPQWAKRLINSDGRLLWWDGMRKFKPMDGSEFILSDRLEDDYRLIAERRLVPKV' A
#
# COMPACT_ATOMS: atom_id res chain seq x y z
N MET A 1 13.88 4.34 13.50
CA MET A 1 13.25 4.13 12.19
C MET A 1 12.06 5.06 12.10
N GLU A 2 11.84 5.69 10.97
CA GLU A 2 10.69 6.56 10.72
C GLU A 2 10.05 6.22 9.37
N TRP A 3 8.77 6.50 9.23
CA TRP A 3 8.11 6.38 7.93
C TRP A 3 8.37 7.63 7.12
N LYS A 4 8.90 7.46 5.91
CA LYS A 4 9.05 8.52 4.93
C LYS A 4 8.04 8.32 3.81
N LEU A 5 7.26 9.35 3.50
CA LEU A 5 6.38 9.39 2.34
C LEU A 5 7.23 9.62 1.09
N MET A 6 7.08 8.75 0.09
CA MET A 6 7.82 8.77 -1.16
C MET A 6 6.98 9.36 -2.30
N THR A 7 5.67 9.11 -2.28
CA THR A 7 4.68 9.62 -3.24
C THR A 7 3.31 9.81 -2.58
N GLY A 8 2.53 10.77 -3.08
CA GLY A 8 1.19 11.09 -2.56
C GLY A 8 1.20 12.12 -1.41
N THR A 9 0.08 12.22 -0.72
CA THR A 9 -0.16 13.07 0.44
C THR A 9 -0.35 12.23 1.70
N GLU A 10 -0.21 12.83 2.89
CA GLU A 10 -0.46 12.12 4.15
C GLU A 10 -1.90 11.62 4.26
N ASN A 11 -2.84 12.36 3.65
CA ASN A 11 -4.25 12.01 3.63
C ASN A 11 -4.52 10.70 2.87
N ASP A 12 -3.65 10.33 1.93
CA ASP A 12 -3.73 9.07 1.20
C ASP A 12 -3.45 7.85 2.07
N PHE A 13 -3.07 8.02 3.34
CA PHE A 13 -2.93 6.93 4.32
C PHE A 13 -3.91 7.06 5.49
N ILE A 14 -4.88 7.97 5.44
CA ILE A 14 -5.95 8.05 6.44
C ILE A 14 -6.72 6.72 6.45
N ARG A 15 -6.79 6.09 7.63
CA ARG A 15 -7.40 4.76 7.87
C ARG A 15 -6.67 3.58 7.23
N ALA A 16 -5.46 3.79 6.68
CA ALA A 16 -4.65 2.68 6.20
C ALA A 16 -4.23 1.77 7.36
N PRO A 17 -4.21 0.44 7.17
CA PRO A 17 -3.59 -0.47 8.13
C PRO A 17 -2.14 -0.08 8.42
N GLN A 18 -1.66 -0.32 9.65
CA GLN A 18 -0.27 0.00 10.01
C GLN A 18 0.77 -0.68 9.11
N TRP A 19 0.47 -1.90 8.64
CA TRP A 19 1.34 -2.65 7.75
C TRP A 19 1.34 -2.14 6.30
N ALA A 20 0.34 -1.34 5.91
CA ALA A 20 0.21 -0.86 4.53
C ALA A 20 1.39 0.07 4.21
N LYS A 21 2.07 -0.19 3.10
CA LYS A 21 3.18 0.64 2.60
C LYS A 21 2.81 1.40 1.35
N ARG A 22 1.83 0.90 0.59
CA ARG A 22 1.38 1.46 -0.67
C ARG A 22 -0.14 1.56 -0.71
N LEU A 23 -0.63 2.64 -1.30
CA LEU A 23 -1.96 2.71 -1.88
C LEU A 23 -1.82 2.52 -3.37
N ILE A 24 -2.49 1.52 -3.93
CA ILE A 24 -2.49 1.23 -5.36
C ILE A 24 -3.91 1.21 -5.91
N ASN A 25 -4.05 1.46 -7.21
CA ASN A 25 -5.24 1.15 -7.97
C ASN A 25 -4.94 -0.08 -8.83
N SER A 26 -5.69 -1.16 -8.63
CA SER A 26 -5.62 -2.39 -9.42
C SER A 26 -7.02 -2.62 -10.00
N ASP A 27 -7.16 -2.65 -11.32
CA ASP A 27 -8.44 -2.85 -12.01
C ASP A 27 -9.58 -1.94 -11.54
N GLY A 28 -9.27 -0.66 -11.31
CA GLY A 28 -10.25 0.33 -10.83
C GLY A 28 -10.54 0.25 -9.32
N ARG A 29 -9.91 -0.66 -8.58
CA ARG A 29 -10.10 -0.85 -7.13
C ARG A 29 -8.92 -0.29 -6.35
N LEU A 30 -9.20 0.49 -5.31
CA LEU A 30 -8.18 1.00 -4.39
C LEU A 30 -7.84 -0.05 -3.33
N LEU A 31 -6.55 -0.40 -3.25
CA LEU A 31 -6.03 -1.43 -2.36
C LEU A 31 -4.86 -0.89 -1.52
N TRP A 32 -4.89 -1.20 -0.23
CA TRP A 32 -3.72 -1.11 0.64
C TRP A 32 -2.82 -2.30 0.41
N TRP A 33 -1.53 -2.08 0.22
CA TRP A 33 -0.54 -3.13 -0.04
C TRP A 33 0.68 -2.99 0.87
N ASP A 34 1.19 -4.11 1.39
CA ASP A 34 2.42 -4.18 2.19
C ASP A 34 3.71 -4.06 1.36
N GLY A 35 3.58 -3.94 0.03
CA GLY A 35 4.69 -3.95 -0.93
C GLY A 35 5.23 -5.35 -1.23
N MET A 36 4.55 -6.40 -0.77
CA MET A 36 4.88 -7.80 -0.98
C MET A 36 3.66 -8.58 -1.47
N ARG A 37 2.87 -9.20 -0.57
CA ARG A 37 1.77 -10.12 -0.92
C ARG A 37 0.43 -9.80 -0.26
N LYS A 38 0.42 -8.86 0.68
CA LYS A 38 -0.71 -8.63 1.57
C LYS A 38 -1.52 -7.44 1.09
N PHE A 39 -2.79 -7.67 0.79
CA PHE A 39 -3.69 -6.65 0.26
C PHE A 39 -4.92 -6.47 1.13
N LYS A 40 -5.47 -5.26 1.12
CA LYS A 40 -6.76 -4.98 1.74
C LYS A 40 -7.51 -3.90 0.93
N PRO A 41 -8.71 -4.18 0.40
CA PRO A 41 -9.58 -3.16 -0.17
C PRO A 41 -10.00 -2.14 0.88
N MET A 42 -10.29 -0.90 0.46
CA MET A 42 -10.73 0.15 1.40
C MET A 42 -12.02 -0.23 2.16
N ASP A 43 -12.89 -1.00 1.53
CA ASP A 43 -14.23 -1.40 1.99
C ASP A 43 -14.34 -2.90 2.31
N GLY A 44 -13.21 -3.62 2.33
CA GLY A 44 -13.21 -5.08 2.37
C GLY A 44 -12.28 -5.70 3.41
N SER A 45 -12.28 -7.04 3.38
CA SER A 45 -11.40 -7.86 4.19
C SER A 45 -10.02 -8.00 3.55
N GLU A 46 -9.03 -8.18 4.42
CA GLU A 46 -7.65 -8.48 4.03
C GLU A 46 -7.54 -9.83 3.32
N PHE A 47 -6.70 -9.92 2.29
CA PHE A 47 -6.38 -11.16 1.59
C PHE A 47 -4.91 -11.24 1.20
N ILE A 48 -4.42 -12.47 1.02
CA ILE A 48 -3.04 -12.77 0.62
C ILE A 48 -3.11 -13.37 -0.78
N LEU A 49 -2.36 -12.81 -1.73
CA LEU A 49 -2.20 -13.44 -3.04
C LEU A 49 -1.12 -14.52 -2.99
N SER A 50 -1.38 -15.64 -3.67
CA SER A 50 -0.42 -16.74 -3.81
C SER A 50 0.82 -16.30 -4.58
N ASP A 51 0.65 -15.43 -5.56
CA ASP A 51 1.69 -14.98 -6.47
C ASP A 51 1.84 -13.46 -6.40
N ARG A 52 3.04 -12.95 -6.72
CA ARG A 52 3.25 -11.50 -6.78
C ARG A 52 2.23 -10.92 -7.76
N LEU A 53 1.59 -9.84 -7.36
CA LEU A 53 0.81 -9.00 -8.27
C LEU A 53 1.81 -8.43 -9.28
N GLU A 54 2.08 -9.16 -10.36
CA GLU A 54 3.19 -8.84 -11.26
C GLU A 54 2.82 -7.83 -12.33
N ASP A 55 1.57 -7.68 -12.73
CA ASP A 55 1.25 -6.73 -13.81
C ASP A 55 -0.11 -6.02 -13.60
N ASP A 56 -0.12 -4.73 -13.95
CA ASP A 56 -1.25 -3.79 -13.98
C ASP A 56 -1.83 -3.22 -12.66
N TYR A 57 -0.95 -2.68 -11.81
CA TYR A 57 -1.39 -1.69 -10.81
C TYR A 57 -0.77 -0.31 -11.04
N ARG A 58 -1.55 0.73 -10.73
CA ARG A 58 -1.07 2.11 -10.64
C ARG A 58 -0.77 2.46 -9.20
N LEU A 59 0.47 2.85 -8.91
CA LEU A 59 0.83 3.41 -7.61
C LEU A 59 0.17 4.79 -7.41
N ILE A 60 -0.53 4.96 -6.29
CA ILE A 60 -1.15 6.24 -5.89
C ILE A 60 -0.30 6.94 -4.82
N ALA A 61 0.09 6.21 -3.78
CA ALA A 61 0.93 6.73 -2.69
C ALA A 61 1.82 5.63 -2.10
N GLU A 62 3.02 5.98 -1.65
CA GLU A 62 3.99 5.05 -1.05
C GLU A 62 4.67 5.64 0.17
N ARG A 63 4.82 4.84 1.22
CA ARG A 63 5.66 5.11 2.39
C ARG A 63 6.65 3.98 2.63
N ARG A 64 7.86 4.33 3.09
CA ARG A 64 8.90 3.36 3.44
C ARG A 64 9.42 3.62 4.85
N LEU A 65 9.65 2.54 5.60
CA LEU A 65 10.36 2.61 6.86
C LEU A 65 11.85 2.83 6.56
N VAL A 66 12.38 3.98 6.92
CA VAL A 66 13.79 4.32 6.76
C VAL A 66 14.52 4.20 8.11
N PRO A 67 15.74 3.64 8.15
CA PRO A 67 16.59 3.69 9.34
C PRO A 67 16.83 5.14 9.76
N LYS A 68 16.96 5.38 11.07
CA LYS A 68 17.56 6.64 11.51
C LYS A 68 19.04 6.54 11.13
N VAL A 69 19.51 7.46 10.29
CA VAL A 69 20.92 7.59 9.90
C VAL A 69 21.77 7.79 11.15
#